data_AF-A0A2R3G0R6-F1
#
_entry.id   AF-A0A2R3G0R6-F1
#
_cell.length_a   1.000
_cell.length_b   1.000
_cell.length_c   1.000
_cell.angle_alpha   90.00
_cell.angle_beta   90.00
_cell.angle_gamma   90.00
#
_symmetry.space_group_name_H-M   'P 1'
#
loop_
_entity.id
_entity.type
_entity.pdbx_description
1 polymer ?
#
loop_
_entity_poly.entity_id
_entity_poly.type
_entity_poly.pdbx_seq_one_letter_code
_entity_poly.pdbx_strand_id
1 'polypeptide(L)' 'MSIQQIIEQKIQKKFQPHFLAIENESHLHHSNRGSESHFKCVIVSADFKNIRKVQRHQRIYQLLN' A
#
# COMPACT_ATOMS: atom_id res chain seq x y z
N MET A 1 -5.25 6.16 -15.00
CA MET A 1 -4.97 6.20 -13.55
C MET A 1 -3.62 5.56 -13.33
N SER A 2 -2.76 6.14 -12.49
CA SER A 2 -1.47 5.55 -12.12
C SER A 2 -1.66 4.33 -11.21
N ILE A 3 -0.64 3.46 -11.11
CA ILE A 3 -0.68 2.34 -10.16
C ILE A 3 -0.84 2.87 -8.73
N GLN A 4 -0.16 3.97 -8.40
CA GLN A 4 -0.31 4.63 -7.10
C GLN A 4 -1.77 4.98 -6.79
N GLN A 5 -2.49 5.62 -7.73
CA GLN A 5 -3.91 5.98 -7.55
C GLN A 5 -4.79 4.74 -7.32
N ILE A 6 -4.50 3.64 -8.02
CA ILE A 6 -5.24 2.38 -7.85
C ILE A 6 -5.01 1.81 -6.45
N ILE A 7 -3.76 1.81 -5.97
CA ILE A 7 -3.42 1.36 -4.61
C ILE A 7 -4.12 2.24 -3.56
N GLU A 8 -4.05 3.56 -3.71
CA GLU A 8 -4.71 4.52 -2.80
C GLU A 8 -6.22 4.25 -2.72
N GLN A 9 -6.90 4.15 -3.87
CA GLN A 9 -8.33 3.89 -3.93
C GLN A 9 -8.72 2.55 -3.30
N LYS A 10 -7.98 1.48 -3.60
CA LYS A 10 -8.24 0.15 -3.02
C LYS A 10 -8.10 0.20 -1.49
N ILE A 11 -7.02 0.77 -0.98
CA ILE A 11 -6.76 0.87 0.47
C ILE A 11 -7.81 1.73 1.15
N GLN A 12 -8.13 2.89 0.58
CA GLN A 12 -9.08 3.83 1.16
C GLN A 12 -10.50 3.23 1.22
N LYS A 13 -10.91 2.53 0.17
CA LYS A 13 -12.21 1.82 0.14
C LYS A 13 -12.28 0.67 1.13
N LYS A 14 -11.19 -0.11 1.29
CA LYS A 14 -11.20 -1.31 2.14
C LYS A 14 -11.04 -1.01 3.62
N PHE A 15 -10.09 -0.15 3.96
CA PHE A 15 -9.63 0.04 5.34
C PHE A 15 -10.04 1.37 5.97
N GLN A 16 -10.62 2.28 5.18
CA GLN A 16 -11.06 3.62 5.60
C GLN A 16 -10.07 4.26 6.59
N PRO A 17 -8.78 4.37 6.21
CA PRO A 17 -7.73 4.74 7.15
C PRO A 17 -7.90 6.19 7.61
N HIS A 18 -7.52 6.45 8.86
CA HIS A 18 -7.41 7.80 9.38
C HIS A 18 -6.23 8.56 8.74
N PHE A 19 -5.20 7.82 8.31
CA PHE A 19 -4.06 8.36 7.58
C PHE A 19 -3.57 7.36 6.54
N LEU A 20 -3.30 7.87 5.33
CA LEU A 20 -2.73 7.13 4.22
C LEU A 20 -1.70 8.00 3.52
N ALA A 21 -0.48 7.47 3.38
CA ALA A 21 0.55 8.03 2.50
C ALA A 21 1.14 6.91 1.65
N ILE A 22 1.22 7.15 0.35
CA ILE A 22 1.83 6.24 -0.62
C ILE A 22 2.88 7.01 -1.42
N GLU A 23 4.09 6.48 -1.45
CA GLU A 23 5.24 7.07 -2.13
C GLU A 23 5.79 6.09 -3.16
N ASN A 24 5.95 6.55 -4.39
CA ASN A 24 6.58 5.77 -5.45
C ASN A 24 8.11 5.89 -5.38
N GLU A 25 8.74 4.89 -4.76
CA GLU A 25 10.19 4.80 -4.59
C GLU A 25 10.87 4.06 -5.76
N SER A 26 10.16 3.77 -6.86
CA SER A 26 10.72 3.02 -8.00
C SER A 26 11.96 3.67 -8.61
N HIS A 27 12.10 5.00 -8.49
CA HIS A 27 13.27 5.74 -8.97
C HIS A 27 14.54 5.50 -8.12
N LEU A 28 14.38 5.09 -6.85
CA LEU A 28 15.48 4.72 -5.95
C LEU A 28 15.98 3.29 -6.22
N HIS A 29 15.18 2.49 -6.93
CA HIS A 29 15.49 1.11 -7.23
C HIS A 29 15.79 0.95 -8.72
N HIS A 30 17.06 0.76 -9.05
CA HIS A 30 17.53 0.40 -10.40
C HIS A 30 17.02 -1.01 -10.74
N SER A 31 15.75 -1.11 -11.10
CA SER A 31 15.11 -2.35 -11.50
C SER A 31 14.58 -2.20 -12.92
N ASN A 32 14.83 -3.20 -13.76
CA ASN A 32 14.29 -3.29 -15.12
C ASN A 32 12.75 -3.44 -15.14
N ARG A 33 12.06 -3.29 -14.00
CA ARG A 33 10.61 -3.49 -13.82
C ARG A 33 9.79 -2.21 -14.04
N GLY A 34 10.42 -1.11 -14.42
CA GLY A 34 9.75 0.14 -14.76
C GLY A 34 9.48 1.06 -13.55
N SER A 35 8.95 2.25 -13.86
CA SER A 35 8.79 3.38 -12.94
C SER A 35 7.67 3.24 -11.90
N GLU A 36 6.95 2.12 -11.87
CA GLU A 36 5.84 1.85 -10.95
C GLU A 36 5.94 0.43 -10.35
N SER A 37 7.12 0.09 -9.84
CA SER A 37 7.45 -1.24 -9.33
C SER A 37 7.73 -1.30 -7.82
N HIS A 38 8.01 -0.17 -7.17
CA HIS A 38 8.26 -0.07 -5.74
C HIS A 38 7.44 1.05 -5.12
N PHE A 39 6.61 0.70 -4.13
CA PHE A 39 5.80 1.65 -3.38
C PHE A 39 5.98 1.44 -1.88
N LYS A 40 6.20 2.54 -1.18
CA LYS A 40 6.15 2.59 0.27
C LYS A 40 4.79 3.08 0.71
N CYS A 41 4.17 2.35 1.63
CA CYS A 41 2.85 2.65 2.16
C CYS A 41 2.90 2.87 3.67
N VAL A 42 2.35 3.98 4.14
CA VAL A 42 2.11 4.27 5.56
C VAL A 42 0.61 4.36 5.77
N ILE A 43 0.06 3.49 6.61
CA ILE A 43 -1.39 3.33 6.78
C ILE A 43 -1.73 3.29 8.27
N VAL A 44 -2.66 4.13 8.70
CA VAL A 44 -3.23 4.13 10.06
C VAL A 44 -4.72 3.82 9.98
N SER A 45 -5.13 2.63 10.43
CA SER A 45 -6.53 2.21 10.45
C SER A 45 -6.83 1.40 11.72
N ALA A 46 -8.08 1.52 12.20
CA ALA A 46 -8.61 0.71 13.30
C ALA A 46 -8.61 -0.79 12.95
N ASP A 47 -8.66 -1.15 11.67
CA ASP A 47 -8.63 -2.54 11.19
C ASP A 47 -7.33 -3.29 11.52
N PHE A 48 -6.28 -2.56 11.90
CA PHE A 48 -5.00 -3.13 12.33
C PHE A 48 -4.87 -3.29 13.85
N LYS A 49 -5.87 -2.84 14.62
CA LYS A 49 -5.89 -2.99 16.09
C LYS A 49 -5.90 -4.47 16.45
N ASN A 50 -5.01 -4.87 17.36
CA ASN A 50 -4.82 -6.26 17.80
C ASN A 50 -4.44 -7.25 16.69
N ILE A 51 -4.08 -6.78 15.49
CA ILE A 51 -3.61 -7.64 14.39
C ILE A 51 -2.09 -7.70 14.43
N ARG A 52 -1.53 -8.91 14.32
CA ARG A 52 -0.08 -9.14 14.28
C ARG A 52 0.53 -8.54 13.01
N LYS A 53 1.80 -8.12 13.07
CA LYS A 53 2.51 -7.48 11.95
C LYS A 53 2.34 -8.23 10.63
N VAL A 54 2.63 -9.54 10.61
CA VAL A 54 2.54 -10.37 9.39
C VAL A 54 1.12 -10.40 8.81
N GLN A 55 0.10 -10.49 9.65
CA GLN A 55 -1.29 -10.50 9.21
C GLN A 55 -1.72 -9.16 8.61
N ARG A 56 -1.16 -8.03 9.08
CA ARG A 56 -1.39 -6.72 8.44
C ARG A 56 -0.86 -6.73 7.01
N HIS A 57 0.37 -7.20 6.81
CA HIS A 57 0.95 -7.32 5.47
C HIS A 57 0.16 -8.28 4.57
N GLN A 58 -0.23 -9.45 5.07
CA GLN A 58 -1.06 -10.40 4.32
C GLN A 58 -2.37 -9.78 3.83
N ARG A 59 -3.05 -8.99 4.68
CA ARG A 59 -4.29 -8.29 4.28
C ARG A 59 -4.04 -7.25 3.19
N ILE A 60 -2.93 -6.52 3.26
CA ILE A 60 -2.55 -5.57 2.19
C ILE A 60 -2.25 -6.31 0.89
N TYR A 61 -1.44 -7.37 0.93
CA TYR A 61 -1.13 -8.15 -0.27
C TYR A 61 -2.37 -8.80 -0.89
N GLN A 62 -3.28 -9.34 -0.08
CA GLN A 62 -4.53 -9.89 -0.57
C GLN A 62 -5.42 -8.85 -1.26
N LEU A 63 -5.37 -7.59 -0.84
CA LEU A 63 -6.13 -6.50 -1.46
C LEU A 63 -5.51 -6.03 -2.78
N LEU A 64 -4.17 -6.03 -2.85
CA LEU A 64 -3.42 -5.46 -3.97
C LEU A 64 -3.07 -6.49 -5.06
N ASN A 65 -3.16 -7.79 -4.74
CA ASN A 65 -3.15 -8.86 -5.75
C ASN A 65 -4.31 -8.75 -6.75
#